data_AF-K9X534-F1
#
_entry.id   AF-K9X534-F1
#
_cell.length_a   1.000
_cell.length_b   1.000
_cell.length_c   1.000
_cell.angle_alpha   90.00
_cell.angle_beta   90.00
_cell.angle_gamma   90.00
#
_symmetry.space_group_name_H-M   'P 1'
#
loop_
_entity.id
_entity.type
_entity.pdbx_description
1 polymer ?
#
loop_
_entity_poly.entity_id
_entity_poly.type
_entity_poly.pdbx_seq_one_letter_code
_entity_poly.pdbx_strand_id
1 'polypeptide(L)'
;MNQINRVAIVGGSHGNELIGVYLVKKFQQDSNLINRSSFETLALLGNPKAIAEGRRYIDKDLNRCFHNQGLPNPTLSSYEDLRAQEIQQILQPPNQPIVDAIIDLHTTTANMGLTLILGDMHPFLLRLAAYLSSINPLVKVCSHQQARGSGYLRSICEFGLVIEVGAVAQGILNAELFQQTEQLVYAVLDYFEDYNQGKTLQTNNTLTLYEALSVVDYPRNEEGEIQAMIHPQLQFRDYEPLNLGDPIFVTFEGQEIFYEGASTVYPVFINEAAYYEKGIAMHLTQKQLINNL
;
A
#
# COMPACT_ATOMS: atom_id res chain seq x y z
N MET A 1 -21.43 -3.99 8.33
CA MET A 1 -21.56 -5.46 8.36
C MET A 1 -21.29 -5.94 9.78
N ASN A 2 -21.85 -7.08 10.21
CA ASN A 2 -21.57 -7.65 11.54
C ASN A 2 -20.53 -8.79 11.51
N GLN A 3 -20.07 -9.21 10.33
CA GLN A 3 -19.15 -10.33 10.16
C GLN A 3 -18.42 -10.21 8.82
N ILE A 4 -17.13 -10.56 8.79
CA ILE A 4 -16.31 -10.73 7.60
C ILE A 4 -16.51 -12.16 7.09
N ASN A 5 -16.82 -12.36 5.82
CA ASN A 5 -17.06 -13.69 5.25
C ASN A 5 -16.03 -14.06 4.20
N ARG A 6 -15.49 -13.07 3.47
CA ARG A 6 -14.53 -13.29 2.38
C ARG A 6 -13.42 -12.25 2.41
N VAL A 7 -12.18 -12.73 2.39
CA VAL A 7 -10.96 -11.92 2.42
C VAL A 7 -10.10 -12.27 1.21
N ALA A 8 -9.57 -11.27 0.52
CA ALA A 8 -8.59 -11.50 -0.55
C ALA A 8 -7.21 -10.96 -0.15
N ILE A 9 -6.18 -11.80 -0.30
CA ILE A 9 -4.78 -11.42 -0.25
C ILE A 9 -4.30 -11.33 -1.70
N VAL A 10 -3.93 -10.13 -2.13
CA VAL A 10 -3.48 -9.87 -3.49
C VAL A 10 -2.02 -9.46 -3.46
N GLY A 11 -1.21 -10.10 -4.29
CA GLY A 11 0.22 -9.84 -4.39
C GLY A 11 0.65 -9.81 -5.84
N GLY A 12 1.66 -9.00 -6.14
CA GLY A 12 2.10 -8.80 -7.52
C GLY A 12 1.11 -8.00 -8.35
N SER A 13 0.35 -7.09 -7.73
CA SER A 13 -0.35 -6.01 -8.44
C SER A 13 0.64 -5.23 -9.33
N HIS A 14 1.88 -5.09 -8.85
CA HIS A 14 3.04 -4.76 -9.66
C HIS A 14 3.99 -5.98 -9.78
N GLY A 15 4.36 -6.35 -11.00
CA GLY A 15 5.02 -7.64 -11.26
C GLY A 15 6.47 -7.75 -10.75
N ASN A 16 7.12 -6.64 -10.47
CA ASN A 16 8.50 -6.58 -9.96
C ASN A 16 8.58 -6.40 -8.42
N GLU A 17 7.45 -6.39 -7.70
CA GLU A 17 7.39 -6.34 -6.24
C GLU A 17 7.32 -7.78 -5.68
N LEU A 18 8.49 -8.44 -5.60
CA LEU A 18 8.56 -9.90 -5.47
C LEU A 18 8.03 -10.47 -4.16
N ILE A 19 8.08 -9.73 -3.04
CA ILE A 19 7.64 -10.25 -1.74
C ILE A 19 6.16 -10.66 -1.79
N GLY A 20 5.28 -9.77 -2.28
CA GLY A 20 3.85 -10.08 -2.45
C GLY A 20 3.62 -11.23 -3.43
N VAL A 21 4.37 -11.29 -4.54
CA VAL A 21 4.29 -12.37 -5.53
C VAL A 21 4.56 -13.74 -4.90
N TYR A 22 5.66 -13.86 -4.16
CA TYR A 22 6.08 -15.14 -3.62
C TYR A 22 5.30 -15.54 -2.35
N LEU A 23 4.79 -14.58 -1.57
CA LEU A 23 3.86 -14.88 -0.48
C LEU A 23 2.55 -15.48 -1.02
N VAL A 24 1.97 -14.87 -2.05
CA VAL A 24 0.76 -15.42 -2.69
C VAL A 24 1.03 -16.81 -3.26
N LYS A 25 2.17 -17.02 -3.94
CA LYS A 25 2.54 -18.37 -4.42
C LYS A 25 2.66 -19.38 -3.29
N LYS A 26 3.25 -18.99 -2.15
CA LYS A 26 3.33 -19.83 -0.95
C LYS A 26 1.93 -20.19 -0.42
N PHE A 27 1.04 -19.22 -0.30
CA PHE A 27 -0.32 -19.45 0.17
C PHE A 27 -1.18 -20.26 -0.81
N GLN A 28 -0.94 -20.14 -2.12
CA GLN A 28 -1.58 -20.99 -3.13
C GLN A 28 -1.10 -22.45 -3.07
N GLN A 29 0.14 -22.69 -2.63
CA GLN A 29 0.68 -24.04 -2.44
C GLN A 29 0.16 -24.69 -1.15
N ASP A 30 -0.02 -23.92 -0.08
CA ASP A 30 -0.59 -24.38 1.18
C ASP A 30 -1.58 -23.35 1.75
N SER A 31 -2.87 -23.57 1.48
CA SER A 31 -3.93 -22.68 1.94
C SER A 31 -4.16 -22.75 3.46
N ASN A 32 -3.70 -23.81 4.14
CA ASN A 32 -3.86 -23.92 5.60
C ASN A 32 -3.14 -22.78 6.35
N LEU A 33 -2.12 -22.18 5.73
CA LEU A 33 -1.39 -21.03 6.28
C LEU A 33 -2.28 -19.79 6.46
N ILE A 34 -3.30 -19.62 5.62
CA ILE A 34 -4.18 -18.44 5.59
C ILE A 34 -5.63 -18.76 5.91
N ASN A 35 -5.98 -20.01 6.18
CA ASN A 35 -7.33 -20.40 6.55
C ASN A 35 -7.65 -20.00 7.98
N ARG A 36 -8.87 -19.49 8.19
CA ARG A 36 -9.49 -19.29 9.49
C ARG A 36 -10.89 -19.89 9.46
N SER A 37 -11.47 -20.18 10.63
CA SER A 37 -12.73 -20.93 10.69
C SER A 37 -13.96 -20.13 10.27
N SER A 38 -13.93 -18.80 10.40
CA SER A 38 -15.12 -17.97 10.25
C SER A 38 -15.26 -17.28 8.88
N PHE A 39 -14.25 -17.34 8.01
CA PHE A 39 -14.27 -16.71 6.69
C PHE A 39 -13.42 -17.45 5.65
N GLU A 40 -13.74 -17.24 4.38
CA GLU A 40 -12.95 -17.71 3.22
C GLU A 40 -11.78 -16.75 2.95
N THR A 41 -10.60 -17.29 2.67
CA THR A 41 -9.45 -16.49 2.21
C THR A 41 -9.03 -16.88 0.80
N LEU A 42 -8.93 -15.89 -0.09
CA LEU A 42 -8.47 -16.03 -1.47
C LEU A 42 -7.03 -15.49 -1.59
N ALA A 43 -6.13 -16.26 -2.20
CA ALA A 43 -4.78 -15.80 -2.54
C ALA A 43 -4.67 -15.58 -4.06
N LEU A 44 -4.47 -14.34 -4.49
CA LEU A 44 -4.56 -13.95 -5.90
C LEU A 44 -3.28 -13.24 -6.38
N LEU A 45 -2.77 -13.67 -7.54
CA LEU A 45 -1.73 -12.92 -8.25
C LEU A 45 -2.38 -11.78 -9.04
N GLY A 46 -1.96 -10.55 -8.75
CA GLY A 46 -2.51 -9.33 -9.36
C GLY A 46 -2.25 -9.27 -10.85
N ASN A 47 -0.99 -9.22 -11.27
CA ASN A 47 -0.58 -9.01 -12.67
C ASN A 47 0.31 -10.14 -13.19
N PRO A 48 -0.25 -11.31 -13.61
CA PRO A 48 0.54 -12.45 -14.05
C PRO A 48 1.51 -12.17 -15.20
N LYS A 49 1.12 -11.32 -16.17
CA LYS A 49 1.98 -11.01 -17.32
C LYS A 49 3.15 -10.11 -16.91
N ALA A 50 2.92 -9.08 -16.10
CA ALA A 50 4.00 -8.24 -15.59
C ALA A 50 4.95 -9.03 -14.66
N ILE A 51 4.41 -9.96 -13.86
CA ILE A 51 5.23 -10.89 -13.05
C ILE A 51 6.14 -11.72 -13.95
N ALA A 52 5.61 -12.29 -15.04
CA ALA A 52 6.39 -13.10 -15.98
C ALA A 52 7.48 -12.29 -16.69
N GLU A 53 7.22 -11.01 -17.00
CA GLU A 53 8.19 -10.11 -17.62
C GLU A 53 9.14 -9.44 -16.61
N GLY A 54 8.94 -9.62 -15.30
CA GLY A 54 9.74 -8.95 -14.26
C GLY A 54 9.60 -7.42 -14.28
N ARG A 55 8.44 -6.90 -14.71
CA ARG A 55 8.15 -5.47 -14.85
C ARG A 55 7.07 -5.03 -13.86
N ARG A 56 7.00 -3.73 -13.59
CA ARG A 56 5.92 -3.15 -12.77
C ARG A 56 4.55 -3.42 -13.40
N TYR A 57 4.41 -3.11 -14.68
CA TYR A 57 3.22 -3.32 -15.49
C TYR A 57 3.61 -3.51 -16.97
N ILE A 58 2.65 -3.91 -17.81
CA ILE A 58 2.80 -4.11 -19.25
C ILE A 58 2.49 -2.82 -20.01
N ASP A 59 1.23 -2.36 -19.93
CA ASP A 59 0.74 -1.19 -20.68
C ASP A 59 0.55 0.02 -19.76
N LYS A 60 -0.05 -0.18 -18.58
CA LYS A 60 -0.24 0.90 -17.57
C LYS A 60 -0.34 0.35 -16.15
N ASP A 61 -0.25 1.23 -15.15
CA ASP A 61 -0.28 0.85 -13.74
C ASP A 61 -1.62 0.17 -13.34
N LEU A 62 -1.58 -1.13 -13.00
CA LEU A 62 -2.77 -1.91 -12.62
C LEU A 62 -3.49 -1.29 -11.41
N ASN A 63 -2.75 -0.74 -10.45
CA ASN A 63 -3.32 -0.10 -9.26
C ASN A 63 -3.89 1.31 -9.55
N ARG A 64 -4.15 1.61 -10.84
CA ARG A 64 -4.93 2.75 -11.33
C ARG A 64 -6.06 2.31 -12.26
N CYS A 65 -6.36 1.02 -12.37
CA CYS A 65 -7.34 0.48 -13.33
C CYS A 65 -8.69 0.09 -12.70
N PHE A 66 -8.83 0.11 -11.37
CA PHE A 66 -10.04 -0.34 -10.67
C PHE A 66 -11.10 0.75 -10.58
N HIS A 67 -11.52 1.26 -11.73
CA HIS A 67 -12.60 2.24 -11.87
C HIS A 67 -13.95 1.53 -12.04
N ASN A 68 -15.03 2.17 -11.56
CA ASN A 68 -16.44 1.88 -11.86
C ASN A 68 -16.91 0.42 -11.62
N GLN A 69 -17.65 0.20 -10.53
CA GLN A 69 -18.34 -1.05 -10.20
C GLN A 69 -19.57 -1.34 -11.09
N GLY A 70 -19.40 -1.48 -12.41
CA GLY A 70 -20.45 -2.15 -13.22
C GLY A 70 -20.85 -1.56 -14.55
N LEU A 71 -20.01 -0.78 -15.23
CA LEU A 71 -20.22 -0.50 -16.65
C LEU A 71 -18.95 -0.82 -17.45
N PRO A 72 -19.01 -1.76 -18.41
CA PRO A 72 -17.93 -1.97 -19.36
C PRO A 72 -17.69 -0.65 -20.07
N ASN A 73 -16.49 -0.08 -19.91
CA ASN A 73 -16.09 1.05 -20.73
C ASN A 73 -15.41 0.49 -21.99
N PRO A 74 -16.05 0.55 -23.16
CA PRO A 74 -15.54 -0.05 -24.39
C PRO A 74 -14.24 0.58 -24.91
N THR A 75 -13.77 1.68 -24.30
CA THR A 75 -12.48 2.29 -24.63
C THR A 75 -11.31 1.70 -23.84
N LEU A 76 -11.58 0.94 -22.78
CA LEU A 76 -10.54 0.27 -21.99
C LEU A 76 -10.08 -1.00 -22.73
N SER A 77 -8.84 -0.95 -23.21
CA SER A 77 -8.26 -1.99 -24.07
C SER A 77 -6.84 -2.41 -23.68
N SER A 78 -6.25 -1.74 -22.68
CA SER A 78 -4.93 -2.14 -22.17
C SER A 78 -5.02 -3.48 -21.46
N TYR A 79 -3.91 -4.20 -21.40
CA TYR A 79 -3.83 -5.46 -20.67
C TYR A 79 -4.24 -5.29 -19.21
N GLU A 80 -3.78 -4.24 -18.51
CA GLU A 80 -4.16 -3.99 -17.12
C GLU A 80 -5.64 -3.61 -16.93
N ASP A 81 -6.29 -2.98 -17.92
CA ASP A 81 -7.73 -2.74 -17.85
C ASP A 81 -8.53 -4.04 -17.85
N LEU A 82 -8.21 -4.93 -18.79
CA LEU A 82 -8.84 -6.24 -18.90
C LEU A 82 -8.55 -7.06 -17.65
N ARG A 83 -7.32 -6.98 -17.15
CA ARG A 83 -6.93 -7.66 -15.92
C ARG A 83 -7.68 -7.15 -14.70
N ALA A 84 -7.89 -5.84 -14.58
CA ALA A 84 -8.68 -5.27 -13.48
C ALA A 84 -10.14 -5.77 -13.51
N GLN A 85 -10.74 -5.90 -14.71
CA GLN A 85 -12.08 -6.48 -14.86
C GLN A 85 -12.12 -7.96 -14.45
N GLU A 86 -11.12 -8.76 -14.87
CA GLU A 86 -11.00 -10.17 -14.45
C GLU A 86 -10.88 -10.29 -12.92
N ILE A 87 -10.03 -9.47 -12.29
CA ILE A 87 -9.88 -9.45 -10.83
C ILE A 87 -11.20 -9.10 -10.16
N GLN A 88 -11.91 -8.07 -10.65
CA GLN A 88 -13.22 -7.71 -10.11
C GLN A 88 -14.22 -8.87 -10.21
N GLN A 89 -14.24 -9.61 -11.32
CA GLN A 89 -15.10 -10.80 -11.47
C GLN A 89 -14.73 -11.94 -10.51
N ILE A 90 -13.44 -12.13 -10.22
CA ILE A 90 -12.97 -13.11 -9.22
C ILE A 90 -13.41 -12.70 -7.82
N LEU A 91 -13.28 -11.41 -7.49
CA LEU A 91 -13.60 -10.88 -6.17
C LEU A 91 -15.11 -10.73 -5.93
N GLN A 92 -15.88 -10.51 -6.99
CA GLN A 92 -17.35 -10.44 -7.00
C GLN A 92 -17.93 -11.43 -8.03
N PRO A 93 -17.98 -12.73 -7.72
CA PRO A 93 -18.58 -13.70 -8.63
C PRO A 93 -20.10 -13.47 -8.76
N PRO A 94 -20.75 -13.89 -9.87
CA PRO A 94 -22.12 -13.47 -10.24
C PRO A 94 -23.23 -13.62 -9.19
N ASN A 95 -23.04 -14.48 -8.19
CA ASN A 95 -24.04 -14.77 -7.15
C ASN A 95 -23.54 -14.50 -5.73
N GLN A 96 -22.50 -13.69 -5.57
CA GLN A 96 -21.97 -13.31 -4.26
C GLN A 96 -21.67 -11.80 -4.22
N PRO A 97 -21.74 -11.16 -3.05
CA PRO A 97 -21.19 -9.83 -2.90
C PRO A 97 -19.67 -9.85 -3.18
N ILE A 98 -19.12 -8.67 -3.49
CA ILE A 98 -17.68 -8.49 -3.51
C ILE A 98 -17.10 -8.88 -2.14
N VAL A 99 -15.84 -9.32 -2.12
CA VAL A 99 -15.12 -9.62 -0.87
C VAL A 99 -15.26 -8.49 0.15
N ASP A 100 -15.33 -8.84 1.44
CA ASP A 100 -15.50 -7.86 2.51
C ASP A 100 -14.18 -7.09 2.75
N ALA A 101 -13.04 -7.79 2.62
CA ALA A 101 -11.72 -7.23 2.84
C ALA A 101 -10.72 -7.58 1.73
N ILE A 102 -9.80 -6.66 1.46
CA ILE A 102 -8.65 -6.84 0.57
C ILE A 102 -7.38 -6.43 1.32
N ILE A 103 -6.39 -7.32 1.30
CA ILE A 103 -5.02 -7.07 1.75
C ILE A 103 -4.13 -7.06 0.50
N ASP A 104 -3.79 -5.87 0.01
CA ASP A 104 -2.96 -5.69 -1.19
C ASP A 104 -1.48 -5.52 -0.77
N LEU A 105 -0.63 -6.46 -1.19
CA LEU A 105 0.76 -6.55 -0.79
C LEU A 105 1.66 -5.82 -1.77
N HIS A 106 2.39 -4.83 -1.27
CA HIS A 106 3.31 -3.99 -2.02
C HIS A 106 4.71 -3.97 -1.42
N THR A 107 5.67 -3.61 -2.26
CA THR A 107 7.00 -3.23 -1.79
C THR A 107 7.46 -1.92 -2.40
N THR A 108 8.25 -1.17 -1.65
CA THR A 108 8.81 0.12 -2.07
C THR A 108 10.33 0.15 -1.93
N THR A 109 10.98 0.91 -2.81
CA THR A 109 12.42 1.21 -2.68
C THR A 109 12.71 2.26 -1.60
N ALA A 110 11.69 2.99 -1.14
CA ALA A 110 11.78 3.94 -0.03
C ALA A 110 11.89 3.22 1.33
N ASN A 111 12.47 3.86 2.34
CA ASN A 111 12.73 3.24 3.64
C ASN A 111 11.51 3.34 4.58
N MET A 112 10.35 2.93 4.10
CA MET A 112 9.10 3.05 4.84
C MET A 112 8.97 2.05 6.00
N GLY A 113 9.76 0.98 6.01
CA GLY A 113 9.57 -0.12 6.96
C GLY A 113 8.27 -0.89 6.67
N LEU A 114 7.66 -1.44 7.72
CA LEU A 114 6.35 -2.07 7.63
C LEU A 114 5.25 -1.02 7.75
N THR A 115 4.50 -0.79 6.67
CA THR A 115 3.47 0.25 6.64
C THR A 115 2.11 -0.31 6.25
N LEU A 116 1.09 0.05 7.03
CA LEU A 116 -0.31 -0.07 6.63
C LEU A 116 -0.73 1.23 5.92
N ILE A 117 -1.24 1.13 4.69
CA ILE A 117 -1.85 2.27 3.99
C ILE A 117 -3.36 2.08 3.93
N LEU A 118 -4.08 2.97 4.61
CA LEU A 118 -5.54 2.97 4.66
C LEU A 118 -6.11 3.88 3.56
N GLY A 119 -7.11 3.36 2.82
CA GLY A 119 -7.80 4.11 1.77
C GLY A 119 -8.90 5.03 2.28
N ASP A 120 -9.38 4.82 3.50
CA ASP A 120 -10.33 5.65 4.21
C ASP A 120 -10.11 5.58 5.73
N MET A 121 -10.91 6.31 6.48
CA MET A 121 -10.86 6.37 7.95
C MET A 121 -11.91 5.46 8.60
N HIS A 122 -12.21 4.31 7.98
CA HIS A 122 -13.22 3.40 8.51
C HIS A 122 -12.86 2.94 9.94
N PRO A 123 -13.75 3.07 10.95
CA PRO A 123 -13.42 2.80 12.35
C PRO A 123 -12.87 1.40 12.61
N PHE A 124 -13.36 0.39 11.87
CA PHE A 124 -12.84 -0.97 11.94
C PHE A 124 -11.36 -1.07 11.50
N LEU A 125 -10.99 -0.41 10.40
CA LEU A 125 -9.61 -0.40 9.91
C LEU A 125 -8.67 0.38 10.84
N LEU A 126 -9.16 1.46 11.45
CA LEU A 126 -8.40 2.19 12.46
C LEU A 126 -8.13 1.35 13.71
N ARG A 127 -9.12 0.58 14.19
CA ARG A 127 -8.92 -0.36 15.31
C ARG A 127 -7.99 -1.51 14.95
N LEU A 128 -8.09 -2.06 13.74
CA LEU A 128 -7.13 -3.03 13.22
C LEU A 128 -5.71 -2.43 13.23
N ALA A 129 -5.52 -1.24 12.67
CA ALA A 129 -4.20 -0.59 12.62
C ALA A 129 -3.65 -0.28 14.02
N ALA A 130 -4.50 0.14 14.97
CA ALA A 130 -4.13 0.35 16.37
C ALA A 130 -3.73 -0.95 17.07
N TYR A 131 -4.42 -2.06 16.79
CA TYR A 131 -4.04 -3.39 17.27
C TYR A 131 -2.69 -3.84 16.71
N LEU A 132 -2.52 -3.77 15.38
CA LEU A 132 -1.30 -4.24 14.72
C LEU A 132 -0.06 -3.44 15.17
N SER A 133 -0.20 -2.12 15.33
CA SER A 133 0.87 -1.27 15.84
C SER A 133 1.14 -1.45 17.34
N SER A 134 0.18 -1.95 18.13
CA SER A 134 0.41 -2.26 19.55
C SER A 134 1.16 -3.57 19.75
N ILE A 135 0.92 -4.58 18.90
CA ILE A 135 1.64 -5.87 18.97
C ILE A 135 2.97 -5.84 18.20
N ASN A 136 3.13 -4.92 17.26
CA ASN A 136 4.36 -4.74 16.50
C ASN A 136 4.71 -3.24 16.34
N PRO A 137 5.65 -2.70 17.15
CA PRO A 137 6.00 -1.27 17.13
C PRO A 137 6.70 -0.81 15.83
N LEU A 138 7.11 -1.74 14.97
CA LEU A 138 7.65 -1.43 13.66
C LEU A 138 6.56 -0.97 12.68
N VAL A 139 5.31 -1.39 12.89
CA VAL A 139 4.20 -1.07 12.00
C VAL A 139 3.88 0.43 12.07
N LYS A 140 4.05 1.11 10.95
CA LYS A 140 3.58 2.48 10.73
C LYS A 140 2.22 2.46 10.03
N VAL A 141 1.47 3.53 10.21
CA VAL A 141 0.14 3.66 9.60
C VAL A 141 0.08 4.97 8.84
N CYS A 142 -0.21 4.87 7.56
CA CYS A 142 -0.44 6.00 6.67
C CYS A 142 -1.90 6.01 6.24
N SER A 143 -2.50 7.19 6.13
CA SER A 143 -3.77 7.34 5.40
C SER A 143 -3.54 8.06 4.09
N HIS A 144 -4.09 7.50 3.04
CA HIS A 144 -4.20 8.16 1.75
C HIS A 144 -5.66 8.02 1.30
N GLN A 145 -6.47 8.97 1.78
CA GLN A 145 -7.91 8.96 1.61
C GLN A 145 -8.29 9.04 0.14
N GLN A 146 -9.14 8.13 -0.30
CA GLN A 146 -9.63 8.07 -1.66
C GLN A 146 -11.10 7.67 -1.69
N ALA A 147 -11.83 8.15 -2.69
CA ALA A 147 -13.19 7.68 -2.93
C ALA A 147 -13.19 6.18 -3.30
N ARG A 148 -14.28 5.48 -2.98
CA ARG A 148 -14.52 4.11 -3.47
C ARG A 148 -14.49 4.08 -4.99
N GLY A 149 -13.82 3.10 -5.57
CA GLY A 149 -13.68 2.96 -7.03
C GLY A 149 -12.78 4.03 -7.68
N SER A 150 -11.88 4.65 -6.92
CA SER A 150 -10.95 5.69 -7.39
C SER A 150 -9.83 5.17 -8.31
N GLY A 151 -9.83 3.88 -8.66
CA GLY A 151 -8.83 3.24 -9.51
C GLY A 151 -7.90 2.28 -8.78
N TYR A 152 -7.94 2.24 -7.45
CA TYR A 152 -7.08 1.38 -6.63
C TYR A 152 -7.77 0.09 -6.25
N LEU A 153 -7.03 -1.02 -6.21
CA LEU A 153 -7.58 -2.34 -5.90
C LEU A 153 -8.28 -2.34 -4.53
N ARG A 154 -7.62 -1.82 -3.49
CA ARG A 154 -8.22 -1.73 -2.14
C ARG A 154 -9.52 -0.92 -2.08
N SER A 155 -9.80 -0.06 -3.06
CA SER A 155 -10.95 0.85 -3.04
C SER A 155 -12.27 0.20 -3.50
N ILE A 156 -12.24 -1.08 -3.92
CA ILE A 156 -13.43 -1.77 -4.44
C ILE A 156 -14.23 -2.53 -3.37
N CYS A 157 -13.66 -2.78 -2.19
CA CYS A 157 -14.34 -3.43 -1.06
C CYS A 157 -14.53 -2.47 0.13
N GLU A 158 -15.18 -2.94 1.20
CA GLU A 158 -15.40 -2.16 2.42
C GLU A 158 -14.13 -2.06 3.28
N PHE A 159 -13.41 -3.17 3.48
CA PHE A 159 -12.22 -3.23 4.33
C PHE A 159 -10.94 -3.45 3.51
N GLY A 160 -10.62 -2.48 2.66
CA GLY A 160 -9.41 -2.50 1.85
C GLY A 160 -8.23 -1.85 2.54
N LEU A 161 -7.11 -2.56 2.64
CA LEU A 161 -5.84 -2.03 3.11
C LEU A 161 -4.68 -2.47 2.22
N VAL A 162 -3.59 -1.71 2.29
CA VAL A 162 -2.30 -2.08 1.70
C VAL A 162 -1.33 -2.39 2.82
N ILE A 163 -0.55 -3.46 2.65
CA ILE A 163 0.68 -3.68 3.38
C ILE A 163 1.83 -3.30 2.43
N GLU A 164 2.47 -2.18 2.71
CA GLU A 164 3.62 -1.65 1.98
C GLU A 164 4.88 -1.93 2.78
N VAL A 165 5.92 -2.49 2.14
CA VAL A 165 7.16 -2.88 2.83
C VAL A 165 8.41 -2.42 2.09
N GLY A 166 9.28 -1.71 2.80
CA GLY A 166 10.55 -1.23 2.26
C GLY A 166 11.58 -0.88 3.35
N ALA A 167 12.81 -0.54 3.00
CA ALA A 167 13.32 -0.43 1.63
C ALA A 167 13.71 -1.80 1.04
N VAL A 168 13.24 -2.08 -0.18
CA VAL A 168 13.74 -3.20 -1.00
C VAL A 168 13.72 -2.81 -2.46
N ALA A 169 14.80 -3.13 -3.19
CA ALA A 169 14.85 -2.86 -4.61
C ALA A 169 13.83 -3.71 -5.38
N GLN A 170 13.30 -3.17 -6.48
CA GLN A 170 12.44 -3.91 -7.40
C GLN A 170 13.17 -5.15 -7.95
N GLY A 171 12.47 -6.27 -8.07
CA GLY A 171 13.04 -7.53 -8.55
C GLY A 171 13.89 -8.26 -7.51
N ILE A 172 13.92 -7.84 -6.24
CA ILE A 172 14.66 -8.49 -5.17
C ILE A 172 13.72 -9.08 -4.12
N LEU A 173 14.08 -10.26 -3.61
CA LEU A 173 13.53 -10.84 -2.38
C LEU A 173 14.47 -10.55 -1.22
N ASN A 174 13.93 -9.93 -0.18
CA ASN A 174 14.59 -9.82 1.12
C ASN A 174 13.89 -10.78 2.10
N ALA A 175 14.65 -11.71 2.68
CA ALA A 175 14.10 -12.77 3.52
C ALA A 175 13.48 -12.24 4.83
N GLU A 176 14.08 -11.21 5.44
CA GLU A 176 13.57 -10.59 6.66
C GLU A 176 12.25 -9.89 6.37
N LEU A 177 12.22 -9.02 5.35
CA LEU A 177 10.99 -8.32 4.96
C LEU A 177 9.89 -9.30 4.55
N PHE A 178 10.23 -10.37 3.81
CA PHE A 178 9.28 -11.43 3.46
C PHE A 178 8.62 -12.05 4.70
N GLN A 179 9.42 -12.42 5.71
CA GLN A 179 8.92 -13.00 6.95
C GLN A 179 8.09 -11.99 7.75
N GLN A 180 8.52 -10.74 7.82
CA GLN A 180 7.79 -9.69 8.50
C GLN A 180 6.43 -9.41 7.83
N THR A 181 6.38 -9.33 6.50
CA THR A 181 5.13 -9.19 5.74
C THR A 181 4.20 -10.39 6.00
N GLU A 182 4.74 -11.62 6.01
CA GLU A 182 3.96 -12.82 6.31
C GLU A 182 3.33 -12.78 7.70
N GLN A 183 4.11 -12.43 8.73
CA GLN A 183 3.59 -12.32 10.09
C GLN A 183 2.52 -11.23 10.21
N LEU A 184 2.69 -10.11 9.50
CA LEU A 184 1.69 -9.04 9.49
C LEU A 184 0.39 -9.49 8.80
N VAL A 185 0.47 -10.25 7.71
CA VAL A 185 -0.71 -10.87 7.07
C VAL A 185 -1.42 -11.80 8.05
N TYR A 186 -0.70 -12.68 8.76
CA TYR A 186 -1.30 -13.56 9.75
C TYR A 186 -2.00 -12.79 10.88
N ALA A 187 -1.37 -11.74 11.39
CA ALA A 187 -1.97 -10.89 12.43
C ALA A 187 -3.26 -10.19 11.95
N VAL A 188 -3.35 -9.79 10.67
CA VAL A 188 -4.59 -9.26 10.09
C VAL A 188 -5.68 -10.34 10.05
N LEU A 189 -5.35 -11.55 9.59
CA LEU A 189 -6.31 -12.66 9.51
C LEU A 189 -6.80 -13.09 10.90
N ASP A 190 -5.91 -13.12 11.89
CA ASP A 190 -6.25 -13.42 13.28
C ASP A 190 -7.18 -12.36 13.87
N TYR A 191 -6.92 -11.07 13.59
CA TYR A 191 -7.81 -9.98 14.01
C TYR A 191 -9.22 -10.14 13.42
N PHE A 192 -9.33 -10.52 12.15
CA PHE A 192 -10.63 -10.77 11.50
C PHE A 192 -11.36 -11.96 12.11
N GLU A 193 -10.65 -13.05 12.43
CA GLU A 193 -11.24 -14.22 13.09
C GLU A 193 -11.75 -13.86 14.49
N ASP A 194 -10.94 -13.15 15.27
CA ASP A 194 -11.32 -12.72 16.62
C ASP A 194 -12.51 -11.75 16.61
N TYR A 195 -12.56 -10.84 15.63
CA TYR A 195 -13.71 -9.97 15.39
C TYR A 195 -14.98 -10.77 15.11
N ASN A 196 -14.92 -11.74 14.20
CA ASN A 196 -16.05 -12.60 13.86
C ASN A 196 -16.52 -13.47 15.04
N GLN A 197 -15.61 -13.90 15.90
CA GLN A 197 -15.93 -14.64 17.12
C GLN A 197 -16.48 -13.75 18.25
N GLY A 198 -16.58 -12.43 18.03
CA GLY A 198 -17.06 -11.48 19.03
C GLY A 198 -16.10 -11.29 20.21
N LYS A 199 -14.81 -11.61 20.04
CA LYS A 199 -13.80 -11.41 21.09
C LYS A 199 -13.55 -9.93 21.28
N THR A 200 -13.39 -9.53 22.54
CA THR A 200 -12.93 -8.18 22.87
C THR A 200 -11.43 -8.10 22.66
N LEU A 201 -11.03 -7.48 21.56
CA LEU A 201 -9.62 -7.22 21.26
C LEU A 201 -9.16 -6.01 22.07
N GLN A 202 -8.18 -6.20 22.94
CA GLN A 202 -7.56 -5.08 23.65
C GLN A 202 -6.70 -4.29 22.66
N THR A 203 -7.21 -3.14 22.24
CA THR A 203 -6.46 -2.18 21.44
C THR A 203 -5.92 -1.09 22.36
N ASN A 204 -4.73 -0.57 22.06
CA ASN A 204 -4.39 0.74 22.57
C ASN A 204 -5.42 1.73 22.02
N ASN A 205 -6.04 2.53 22.88
CA ASN A 205 -7.02 3.54 22.48
C ASN A 205 -6.39 4.71 21.70
N THR A 206 -5.13 4.56 21.26
CA THR A 206 -4.34 5.58 20.60
C THR A 206 -3.62 5.00 19.40
N LEU A 207 -3.61 5.74 18.29
CA LEU A 207 -2.94 5.36 17.05
C LEU A 207 -2.17 6.57 16.51
N THR A 208 -0.89 6.37 16.21
CA THR A 208 -0.13 7.36 15.43
C THR A 208 -0.41 7.11 13.95
N LEU A 209 -0.98 8.10 13.28
CA LEU A 209 -1.31 8.07 11.86
C LEU A 209 -0.52 9.15 11.12
N TYR A 210 -0.04 8.83 9.92
CA TYR A 210 0.57 9.77 8.99
C TYR A 210 -0.42 10.05 7.86
N GLU A 211 -1.10 11.19 7.91
CA GLU A 211 -2.11 11.56 6.91
C GLU A 211 -1.47 12.27 5.72
N ALA A 212 -1.73 11.79 4.51
CA ALA A 212 -1.23 12.40 3.28
C ALA A 212 -1.69 13.86 3.14
N LEU A 213 -0.73 14.77 2.92
CA LEU A 213 -0.97 16.20 2.74
C LEU A 213 -0.80 16.62 1.28
N SER A 214 0.35 16.31 0.70
CA SER A 214 0.73 16.76 -0.63
C SER A 214 1.81 15.86 -1.23
N VAL A 215 2.13 16.10 -2.50
CA VAL A 215 3.23 15.46 -3.22
C VAL A 215 4.27 16.52 -3.57
N VAL A 216 5.53 16.12 -3.60
CA VAL A 216 6.64 16.96 -4.08
C VAL A 216 7.24 16.25 -5.28
N ASP A 217 7.30 16.92 -6.43
CA ASP A 217 8.05 16.43 -7.61
C ASP A 217 9.54 16.75 -7.45
N TYR A 218 10.36 16.08 -8.25
CA TYR A 218 11.73 16.48 -8.49
C TYR A 218 11.77 17.88 -9.14
N PRO A 219 12.77 18.71 -8.80
CA PRO A 219 13.09 19.90 -9.58
C PRO A 219 13.36 19.52 -11.04
N ARG A 220 12.74 20.22 -11.98
CA ARG A 220 12.81 19.95 -13.43
C ARG A 220 13.10 21.20 -14.23
N ASN A 221 13.71 21.03 -15.40
CA ASN A 221 13.86 22.11 -16.39
C ASN A 221 12.57 22.29 -17.22
N GLU A 222 12.58 23.24 -18.17
CA GLU A 222 11.44 23.53 -19.05
C GLU A 222 11.06 22.35 -19.97
N GLU A 223 11.98 21.43 -20.22
CA GLU A 223 11.77 20.22 -21.02
C GLU A 223 11.22 19.06 -20.17
N GLY A 224 11.08 19.24 -18.86
CA GLY A 224 10.58 18.23 -17.92
C GLY A 224 11.65 17.26 -17.42
N GLU A 225 12.94 17.47 -17.72
CA GLU A 225 14.02 16.64 -17.22
C GLU A 225 14.36 16.97 -15.77
N ILE A 226 14.66 15.95 -14.97
CA ILE A 226 15.08 16.10 -13.57
C ILE A 226 16.39 16.89 -13.52
N GLN A 227 16.51 17.81 -12.56
CA GLN A 227 17.69 18.67 -12.35
C GLN A 227 18.35 18.47 -10.98
N ALA A 228 17.73 17.68 -10.11
CA ALA A 228 18.22 17.45 -8.76
C ALA A 228 17.87 16.05 -8.24
N MET A 229 18.64 15.57 -7.27
CA MET A 229 18.45 14.30 -6.59
C MET A 229 17.98 14.55 -5.16
N ILE A 230 17.36 13.55 -4.53
CA ILE A 230 17.07 13.59 -3.09
C ILE A 230 18.36 13.88 -2.33
N HIS A 231 18.29 14.86 -1.41
CA HIS A 231 19.45 15.25 -0.64
C HIS A 231 19.93 14.08 0.26
N PRO A 232 21.25 13.83 0.41
CA PRO A 232 21.76 12.73 1.23
C PRO A 232 21.31 12.75 2.69
N GLN A 233 21.01 13.93 3.24
CA GLN A 233 20.47 14.04 4.60
C GLN A 233 18.99 13.65 4.71
N LEU A 234 18.25 13.61 3.59
CA LEU A 234 16.84 13.21 3.55
C LEU A 234 16.66 11.75 3.08
N GLN A 235 17.58 11.24 2.26
CA GLN A 235 17.51 9.88 1.71
C GLN A 235 17.29 8.83 2.83
N PHE A 236 16.28 7.98 2.65
CA PHE A 236 15.87 6.92 3.58
C PHE A 236 15.37 7.40 4.97
N ARG A 237 15.01 8.68 5.12
CA ARG A 237 14.43 9.23 6.35
C ARG A 237 12.91 9.29 6.33
N ASP A 238 12.27 8.30 5.73
CA ASP A 238 10.81 8.19 5.75
C ASP A 238 10.29 8.18 7.20
N TYR A 239 9.18 8.89 7.46
CA TYR A 239 8.58 9.09 8.78
C TYR A 239 9.39 9.90 9.80
N GLU A 240 10.58 10.39 9.46
CA GLU A 240 11.33 11.35 10.28
C GLU A 240 10.81 12.78 10.05
N PRO A 241 10.95 13.69 11.03
CA PRO A 241 10.49 15.08 10.86
C PRO A 241 11.35 15.84 9.83
N LEU A 242 10.67 16.55 8.93
CA LEU A 242 11.24 17.51 7.98
C LEU A 242 10.76 18.92 8.35
N ASN A 243 11.71 19.82 8.62
CA ASN A 243 11.45 21.18 9.12
C ASN A 243 11.84 22.24 8.09
N LEU A 244 11.30 23.45 8.25
CA LEU A 244 11.67 24.61 7.45
C LEU A 244 13.20 24.79 7.46
N GLY A 245 13.78 24.85 6.26
CA GLY A 245 15.23 25.02 6.07
C GLY A 245 16.04 23.72 6.06
N ASP A 246 15.43 22.55 6.24
CA ASP A 246 16.12 21.27 6.05
C ASP A 246 16.35 21.01 4.54
N PRO A 247 17.52 20.48 4.11
CA PRO A 247 17.81 20.25 2.71
C PRO A 247 17.06 19.02 2.17
N ILE A 248 16.35 19.19 1.05
CA ILE A 248 15.49 18.15 0.44
C ILE A 248 15.99 17.67 -0.91
N PHE A 249 16.67 18.52 -1.68
CA PHE A 249 17.32 18.14 -2.92
C PHE A 249 18.75 18.70 -3.02
N VAL A 250 19.55 18.08 -3.89
CA VAL A 250 20.85 18.59 -4.37
C VAL A 250 20.87 18.57 -5.88
N THR A 251 21.17 19.70 -6.52
CA THR A 251 21.30 19.76 -7.99
C THR A 251 22.52 18.99 -8.47
N PHE A 252 22.60 18.70 -9.77
CA PHE A 252 23.78 18.02 -10.32
C PHE A 252 25.07 18.84 -10.22
N GLU A 253 24.95 20.15 -10.05
CA GLU A 253 26.05 21.10 -9.81
C GLU A 253 26.42 21.20 -8.32
N GLY A 254 25.70 20.51 -7.43
CA GLY A 254 25.95 20.49 -6.00
C GLY A 254 25.26 21.60 -5.20
N GLN A 255 24.29 22.31 -5.78
CA GLN A 255 23.50 23.31 -5.04
C GLN A 255 22.41 22.63 -4.20
N GLU A 256 22.30 23.00 -2.93
CA GLU A 256 21.24 22.50 -2.05
C GLU A 256 19.92 23.27 -2.27
N ILE A 257 18.81 22.54 -2.20
CA ILE A 257 17.44 23.07 -2.22
C ILE A 257 16.78 22.64 -0.91
N PHE A 258 16.18 23.61 -0.22
CA PHE A 258 15.66 23.43 1.14
C PHE A 258 14.14 23.36 1.16
N TYR A 259 13.60 22.71 2.20
CA TYR A 259 12.17 22.70 2.45
C TYR A 259 11.69 24.08 2.89
N GLU A 260 10.70 24.64 2.19
CA GLU A 260 10.15 25.97 2.45
C GLU A 260 8.76 25.94 3.14
N GLY A 261 8.28 24.77 3.55
CA GLY A 261 6.97 24.64 4.18
C GLY A 261 6.91 25.25 5.58
N ALA A 262 5.74 25.76 5.96
CA ALA A 262 5.54 26.51 7.20
C ALA A 262 5.49 25.66 8.48
N SER A 263 5.37 24.33 8.36
CA SER A 263 5.22 23.40 9.48
C SER A 263 6.04 22.15 9.29
N THR A 264 6.43 21.50 10.39
CA THR A 264 7.07 20.18 10.33
C THR A 264 6.14 19.15 9.70
N VAL A 265 6.63 18.46 8.69
CA VAL A 265 5.96 17.35 8.00
C VAL A 265 6.79 16.08 8.12
N TYR A 266 6.25 14.96 7.67
CA TYR A 266 6.89 13.65 7.73
C TYR A 266 6.86 13.03 6.33
N PRO A 267 7.94 13.13 5.55
CA PRO A 267 7.98 12.60 4.20
C PRO A 267 7.91 11.06 4.22
N VAL A 268 7.27 10.49 3.19
CA VAL A 268 7.17 9.05 2.94
C VAL A 268 7.30 8.79 1.44
N PHE A 269 7.58 7.54 1.05
CA PHE A 269 7.91 7.19 -0.33
C PHE A 269 9.08 8.02 -0.88
N ILE A 270 10.05 8.34 -0.02
CA ILE A 270 11.23 9.11 -0.43
C ILE A 270 12.00 8.29 -1.45
N ASN A 271 12.13 8.83 -2.66
CA ASN A 271 12.89 8.21 -3.75
C ASN A 271 12.33 6.85 -4.20
N GLU A 272 11.00 6.71 -4.30
CA GLU A 272 10.38 5.52 -4.88
C GLU A 272 10.68 5.42 -6.39
N ALA A 273 11.31 4.33 -6.81
CA ALA A 273 11.71 4.10 -8.20
C ALA A 273 10.53 4.19 -9.18
N ALA A 274 9.37 3.64 -8.83
CA ALA A 274 8.17 3.68 -9.66
C ALA A 274 7.53 5.07 -9.77
N TYR A 275 7.97 6.05 -8.99
CA TYR A 275 7.37 7.39 -8.92
C TYR A 275 8.10 8.45 -9.74
N TYR A 276 9.27 8.11 -10.28
CA TYR A 276 10.00 8.96 -11.23
C TYR A 276 9.16 9.32 -12.46
N GLU A 277 8.46 8.34 -13.06
CA GLU A 277 7.55 8.56 -14.20
C GLU A 277 6.30 9.40 -13.82
N LYS A 278 5.98 9.45 -12.53
CA LYS A 278 4.76 10.09 -12.00
C LYS A 278 5.00 11.52 -11.55
N GLY A 279 6.25 12.00 -11.61
CA GLY A 279 6.62 13.30 -11.08
C GLY A 279 6.47 13.38 -9.56
N ILE A 280 6.86 12.33 -8.84
CA ILE A 280 6.78 12.30 -7.38
C ILE A 280 8.14 11.87 -6.82
N ALA A 281 8.78 12.77 -6.10
CA ALA A 281 10.00 12.51 -5.34
C ALA A 281 9.70 11.96 -3.94
N MET A 282 8.62 12.46 -3.31
CA MET A 282 8.10 12.01 -2.02
C MET A 282 6.66 12.49 -1.82
N HIS A 283 5.95 11.84 -0.90
CA HIS A 283 4.71 12.34 -0.33
C HIS A 283 5.01 13.04 1.00
N LEU A 284 4.39 14.18 1.26
CA LEU A 284 4.43 14.83 2.56
C LEU A 284 3.21 14.40 3.37
N THR A 285 3.42 14.07 4.64
CA THR A 285 2.35 13.68 5.56
C THR A 285 2.34 14.51 6.84
N GLN A 286 1.18 14.61 7.46
CA GLN A 286 1.02 15.14 8.81
C GLN A 286 0.93 13.98 9.80
N LYS A 287 1.76 14.02 10.85
CA LYS A 287 1.62 13.10 11.98
C LYS A 287 0.45 13.54 12.86
N GLN A 288 -0.47 12.61 13.11
CA GLN A 288 -1.64 12.77 13.97
C GLN A 288 -1.67 11.68 15.03
N LEU A 289 -2.21 12.02 16.19
CA LEU A 289 -2.54 11.06 17.24
C LEU A 289 -4.06 10.92 17.30
N ILE A 290 -4.58 9.78 16.88
CA ILE A 290 -6.00 9.44 16.99
C ILE A 290 -6.23 8.81 18.35
N ASN A 291 -7.22 9.30 19.09
CA ASN A 291 -7.59 8.80 20.41
C ASN A 291 -9.01 8.24 20.38
N ASN A 292 -9.35 7.37 21.35
CA ASN A 292 -10.69 6.82 21.58
C ASN A 292 -11.24 5.97 20.42
N LEU A 293 -10.41 5.05 19.89
CA LEU A 293 -10.74 4.11 18.80
C LEU A 293 -11.66 2.95 19.22
#